data_AF-A0A2D4FE39-F1
#
_entry.id   AF-A0A2D4FE39-F1
#
_cell.length_a   1.000
_cell.length_b   1.000
_cell.length_c   1.000
_cell.angle_alpha   90.00
_cell.angle_beta   90.00
_cell.angle_gamma   90.00
#
_symmetry.space_group_name_H-M   'P 1'
#
loop_
_entity.id
_entity.type
_entity.pdbx_description
1 polymer ?
#
loop_
_entity_poly.entity_id
_entity_poly.type
_entity_poly.pdbx_seq_one_letter_code
_entity_poly.pdbx_strand_id
1 'polypeptide(L)'
;GNEEDRKDRAPRFPSRLGLASPAATAANGGSCLLSLQSAKMEYEWKPDEQGLQQILQLLKESQSPDTTTQRAVQQKLEQLNQYPDFNNYLIFVLTKLKTEDEPTRSLSGLILKNNVKAHFHNFPNGVTDFIKSECLNNIGDSSPLIRATVGILITTIASKGELQNWPELLPKLCSLLDSEDYNT
;
A
#
# COMPACT_ATOMS: atom_id res chain seq x y z
N GLY A 1 26.59 18.60 19.27
CA GLY A 1 25.46 18.01 19.99
C GLY A 1 24.25 18.12 19.11
N ASN A 2 24.03 17.04 18.35
CA ASN A 2 22.85 16.58 17.61
C ASN A 2 22.06 17.58 16.75
N GLU A 3 22.36 17.51 15.46
CA GLU A 3 21.59 18.02 14.33
C GLU A 3 21.11 16.81 13.51
N GLU A 4 20.19 16.03 14.07
CA GLU A 4 19.51 14.92 13.38
C GLU A 4 18.06 14.87 13.84
N ASP A 5 17.17 15.57 13.13
CA ASP A 5 15.73 15.25 13.15
C ASP A 5 14.94 15.92 12.00
N ARG A 6 15.48 15.86 10.78
CA ARG A 6 14.78 16.30 9.56
C ARG A 6 15.08 15.40 8.36
N LYS A 7 14.78 14.10 8.46
CA LYS A 7 14.75 13.20 7.29
C LYS A 7 13.69 12.13 7.50
N ASP A 8 12.42 12.43 7.20
CA ASP A 8 11.41 11.39 6.99
C ASP A 8 10.18 11.85 6.20
N ARG A 9 10.36 12.83 5.31
CA ARG A 9 9.32 13.19 4.34
C ARG A 9 9.74 12.70 2.96
N ALA A 10 9.30 11.49 2.60
CA ALA A 10 9.40 10.96 1.25
C ALA A 10 8.81 11.96 0.23
N PRO A 11 9.36 12.05 -1.00
CA PRO A 11 8.83 12.93 -2.02
C PRO A 11 7.38 12.56 -2.34
N ARG A 12 6.45 13.46 -2.01
CA ARG A 12 5.05 13.35 -2.46
C ARG A 12 5.00 13.58 -3.96
N PHE A 13 4.07 12.89 -4.63
CA PHE A 13 3.70 13.17 -6.03
C PHE A 13 3.48 14.70 -6.19
N PRO A 14 3.95 15.33 -7.28
CA PRO A 14 3.96 16.78 -7.36
C PRO A 14 2.54 17.34 -7.53
N SER A 15 1.96 17.82 -6.43
CA SER A 15 0.74 18.65 -6.42
C SER A 15 1.05 19.97 -5.71
N ARG A 16 1.28 21.05 -6.46
CA ARG A 16 1.48 22.42 -5.93
C ARG A 16 0.16 23.21 -6.01
N LEU A 17 -0.32 23.69 -4.86
CA LEU A 17 -0.72 25.08 -4.52
C LEU A 17 -1.69 25.06 -3.33
N GLY A 18 -1.46 25.98 -2.38
CA GLY A 18 -1.84 25.85 -0.98
C GLY A 18 -3.28 26.21 -0.62
N LEU A 19 -3.61 26.01 0.66
CA LEU A 19 -4.08 27.05 1.59
C LEU A 19 -4.48 26.44 2.96
N ALA A 20 -4.15 27.22 3.99
CA ALA A 20 -4.79 27.36 5.31
C ALA A 20 -4.73 26.22 6.36
N SER A 21 -3.94 26.47 7.41
CA SER A 21 -4.15 25.95 8.77
C SER A 21 -5.39 26.57 9.43
N PRO A 22 -5.96 25.90 10.44
CA PRO A 22 -6.55 26.59 11.58
C PRO A 22 -5.78 26.32 12.89
N ALA A 23 -5.81 27.35 13.73
CA ALA A 23 -5.05 27.53 14.95
C ALA A 23 -5.46 26.59 16.10
N ALA A 24 -4.48 26.22 16.91
CA ALA A 24 -4.66 25.55 18.19
C ALA A 24 -4.99 26.57 19.29
N THR A 25 -6.06 26.31 20.05
CA THR A 25 -6.36 27.01 21.31
C THR A 25 -5.99 26.09 22.47
N ALA A 26 -5.15 26.59 23.36
CA ALA A 26 -4.67 25.91 24.56
C ALA A 26 -5.74 25.92 25.68
N ALA A 27 -5.83 24.83 26.44
CA ALA A 27 -6.43 24.83 27.78
C ALA A 27 -5.77 23.78 28.68
N ASN A 28 -5.56 24.20 29.93
CA ASN A 28 -4.74 23.63 30.99
C ASN A 28 -5.23 22.30 31.59
N GLY A 29 -4.26 21.51 32.07
CA GLY A 29 -4.22 21.04 33.46
C GLY A 29 -4.77 19.64 33.76
N GLY A 30 -3.89 18.75 34.25
CA GLY A 30 -4.30 17.53 34.96
C GLY A 30 -3.37 16.35 34.75
N SER A 31 -2.53 16.07 35.76
CA SER A 31 -1.67 14.89 35.85
C SER A 31 -2.48 13.58 35.76
N CYS A 32 -2.10 12.67 34.86
CA CYS A 32 -2.42 11.25 34.97
C CYS A 32 -1.29 10.39 34.38
N LEU A 33 -0.60 9.67 35.25
CA LEU A 33 0.34 8.60 34.92
C LEU A 33 -0.42 7.41 34.32
N LEU A 34 0.26 6.64 33.45
CA LEU A 34 -0.09 5.32 32.91
C LEU A 34 -0.93 5.30 31.62
N SER A 35 -0.26 5.46 30.47
CA SER A 35 -0.19 4.43 29.42
C SER A 35 0.50 5.04 28.20
N LEU A 36 1.75 4.65 27.93
CA LEU A 36 2.30 4.76 26.57
C LEU A 36 1.60 3.70 25.72
N GLN A 37 0.33 3.94 25.42
CA GLN A 37 -0.26 3.37 24.22
C GLN A 37 0.53 3.98 23.07
N SER A 38 1.33 3.14 22.42
CA SER A 38 1.91 3.45 21.13
C SER A 38 0.77 3.92 20.24
N ALA A 39 0.67 5.23 20.04
CA ALA A 39 -0.26 5.80 19.09
C ALA A 39 0.21 5.27 17.73
N LYS A 40 -0.43 4.20 17.24
CA LYS A 40 -0.35 3.82 15.83
C LYS A 40 -0.84 5.04 15.08
N MET A 41 0.08 5.85 14.58
CA MET A 41 -0.24 7.00 13.76
C MET A 41 -0.97 6.41 12.54
N GLU A 42 -2.28 6.61 12.47
CA GLU A 42 -3.07 6.12 11.34
C GLU A 42 -2.55 6.81 10.08
N TYR A 43 -1.76 6.08 9.31
CA TYR A 43 -1.35 6.48 7.98
C TYR A 43 -2.59 6.41 7.08
N GLU A 44 -3.40 7.47 7.09
CA GLU A 44 -4.61 7.56 6.28
C GLU A 44 -4.26 8.06 4.88
N TRP A 45 -3.69 7.17 4.07
CA TRP A 45 -3.43 7.45 2.66
C TRP A 45 -4.73 7.44 1.85
N LYS A 46 -4.84 8.39 0.91
CA LYS A 46 -5.95 8.49 -0.04
C LYS A 46 -5.40 8.74 -1.44
N PRO A 47 -5.95 8.09 -2.48
CA PRO A 47 -5.54 8.35 -3.86
C PRO A 47 -5.97 9.75 -4.29
N ASP A 48 -5.10 10.42 -5.04
CA ASP A 48 -5.48 11.54 -5.88
C ASP A 48 -6.14 11.02 -7.17
N GLU A 49 -7.17 11.70 -7.66
CA GLU A 49 -7.93 11.25 -8.83
C GLU A 49 -7.08 11.24 -10.11
N GLN A 50 -6.23 12.25 -10.31
CA GLN A 50 -5.34 12.31 -11.47
C GLN A 50 -4.26 11.23 -11.38
N GLY A 51 -3.70 11.04 -10.20
CA GLY A 51 -2.76 9.95 -9.92
C GLY A 51 -3.38 8.59 -10.27
N LEU A 52 -4.58 8.33 -9.77
CA LEU A 52 -5.29 7.07 -10.03
C LEU A 52 -5.56 6.86 -11.53
N GLN A 53 -6.01 7.89 -12.25
CA GLN A 53 -6.24 7.80 -13.70
C GLN A 53 -4.95 7.44 -14.46
N GLN A 54 -3.81 8.01 -14.09
CA GLN A 54 -2.51 7.69 -14.71
C GLN A 54 -2.12 6.22 -14.45
N ILE A 55 -2.37 5.71 -13.25
CA ILE A 55 -2.09 4.31 -12.89
C ILE A 55 -2.98 3.36 -13.70
N LEU A 56 -4.27 3.67 -13.81
CA LEU A 56 -5.19 2.86 -14.62
C LEU A 56 -4.81 2.86 -16.10
N GLN A 57 -4.43 4.01 -16.64
CA GLN A 57 -3.93 4.11 -18.01
C GLN A 57 -2.68 3.24 -18.20
N LEU A 58 -1.73 3.30 -17.28
CA LEU A 58 -0.51 2.48 -17.31
C LEU A 58 -0.84 0.98 -17.26
N LEU A 59 -1.76 0.56 -16.39
CA LEU A 59 -2.17 -0.85 -16.27
C LEU A 59 -2.85 -1.36 -17.54
N LYS A 60 -3.63 -0.50 -18.23
CA LYS A 60 -4.25 -0.82 -19.52
C LYS A 60 -3.21 -0.92 -20.63
N GLU A 61 -2.27 0.03 -20.70
CA GLU A 61 -1.14 -0.02 -21.63
C GLU A 61 -0.26 -1.26 -21.42
N SER A 62 -0.09 -1.69 -20.17
CA SER A 62 0.70 -2.88 -19.80
C SER A 62 0.15 -4.19 -20.36
N GLN A 63 -1.13 -4.22 -20.74
CA GLN A 63 -1.79 -5.38 -21.33
C GLN A 63 -1.73 -5.38 -22.87
N SER A 64 -1.17 -4.32 -23.47
CA SER A 64 -1.03 -4.22 -24.92
C SER A 64 -0.06 -5.28 -25.46
N PRO A 65 -0.38 -5.95 -26.59
CA PRO A 65 0.55 -6.84 -27.28
C PRO A 65 1.63 -6.07 -28.07
N ASP A 66 1.49 -4.75 -28.23
CA ASP A 66 2.44 -3.93 -28.99
C ASP A 66 3.75 -3.74 -28.22
N THR A 67 4.87 -4.15 -28.84
CA THR A 67 6.20 -4.09 -28.23
C THR A 67 6.67 -2.66 -27.94
N THR A 68 6.25 -1.68 -28.75
CA THR A 68 6.61 -0.27 -28.53
C THR A 68 5.93 0.26 -27.27
N THR A 69 4.64 -0.05 -27.11
CA THR A 69 3.83 0.26 -25.93
C THR A 69 4.41 -0.41 -24.69
N GLN A 70 4.75 -1.70 -24.76
CA GLN A 70 5.37 -2.42 -23.63
C GLN A 70 6.69 -1.79 -23.18
N ARG A 71 7.52 -1.34 -24.12
CA ARG A 71 8.78 -0.64 -23.78
C ARG A 71 8.51 0.68 -23.07
N ALA A 72 7.55 1.47 -23.56
CA ALA A 72 7.16 2.73 -22.94
C ALA A 72 6.59 2.52 -21.53
N VAL A 73 5.76 1.49 -21.35
CA VAL A 73 5.22 1.08 -20.04
C VAL A 73 6.34 0.73 -19.07
N GLN A 74 7.31 -0.08 -19.51
CA GLN A 74 8.43 -0.48 -18.66
C GLN A 74 9.24 0.72 -18.17
N GLN A 75 9.51 1.69 -19.06
CA GLN A 75 10.19 2.94 -18.68
C GLN A 75 9.36 3.77 -17.68
N LYS A 76 8.04 3.85 -17.86
CA LYS A 76 7.15 4.54 -16.92
C LYS A 76 7.13 3.84 -15.56
N LEU A 77 7.07 2.50 -15.52
CA LEU A 77 7.09 1.72 -14.28
C LEU A 77 8.39 1.95 -13.51
N GLU A 78 9.53 1.97 -14.18
CA GLU A 78 10.84 2.25 -13.56
C GLU A 78 10.91 3.66 -12.96
N GLN A 79 10.31 4.66 -13.62
CA GLN A 79 10.21 6.02 -13.08
C GLN A 79 9.27 6.08 -11.87
N LEU A 80 8.10 5.44 -11.94
CA LEU A 80 7.12 5.45 -10.86
C LEU A 80 7.59 4.67 -9.62
N ASN A 81 8.42 3.64 -9.80
CA ASN A 81 9.02 2.89 -8.70
C ASN A 81 9.93 3.73 -7.78
N GLN A 82 10.34 4.93 -8.21
CA GLN A 82 11.09 5.88 -7.37
C GLN A 82 10.19 6.56 -6.33
N TYR A 83 8.87 6.51 -6.51
CA TYR A 83 7.89 7.10 -5.61
C TYR A 83 7.26 6.02 -4.73
N PRO A 84 7.47 6.04 -3.40
CA PRO A 84 6.88 5.04 -2.51
C PRO A 84 5.35 4.97 -2.60
N ASP A 85 4.73 6.10 -2.93
CA ASP A 85 3.29 6.25 -3.06
C ASP A 85 2.70 5.45 -4.23
N PHE A 86 3.50 5.14 -5.25
CA PHE A 86 3.10 4.27 -6.35
C PHE A 86 2.59 2.92 -5.83
N ASN A 87 3.24 2.36 -4.82
CA ASN A 87 2.83 1.08 -4.23
C ASN A 87 1.48 1.18 -3.50
N ASN A 88 1.14 2.34 -2.94
CA ASN A 88 -0.17 2.59 -2.33
C ASN A 88 -1.28 2.58 -3.40
N TYR A 89 -1.02 3.18 -4.57
CA TYR A 89 -1.95 3.09 -5.70
C TYR A 89 -2.14 1.65 -6.17
N LEU A 90 -1.05 0.87 -6.26
CA LEU A 90 -1.14 -0.50 -6.74
C LEU A 90 -1.99 -1.39 -5.82
N ILE A 91 -1.79 -1.29 -4.50
CA ILE A 91 -2.61 -2.04 -3.55
C ILE A 91 -4.05 -1.53 -3.55
N PHE A 92 -4.27 -0.21 -3.66
CA PHE A 92 -5.60 0.37 -3.74
C PHE A 92 -6.40 -0.14 -4.94
N VAL A 93 -5.77 -0.22 -6.13
CA VAL A 93 -6.41 -0.79 -7.32
C VAL A 93 -6.75 -2.27 -7.10
N LEU A 94 -5.84 -3.05 -6.49
CA LEU A 94 -6.09 -4.46 -6.21
C LEU A 94 -7.28 -4.65 -5.25
N THR A 95 -7.33 -3.90 -4.15
CA THR A 95 -8.24 -4.20 -3.03
C THR A 95 -9.49 -3.33 -2.97
N LYS A 96 -9.41 -2.04 -3.28
CA LYS A 96 -10.53 -1.10 -3.10
C LYS A 96 -11.30 -0.81 -4.38
N LEU A 97 -10.64 -0.80 -5.55
CA LEU A 97 -11.25 -0.37 -6.80
C LEU A 97 -12.05 -1.50 -7.47
N LYS A 98 -13.16 -1.92 -6.83
CA LYS A 98 -14.01 -3.02 -7.31
C LYS A 98 -14.74 -2.74 -8.64
N THR A 99 -14.70 -1.50 -9.12
CA THR A 99 -15.25 -1.09 -10.42
C THR A 99 -14.39 -1.52 -11.61
N GLU A 100 -13.09 -1.75 -11.40
CA GLU A 100 -12.21 -2.27 -12.45
C GLU A 100 -12.27 -3.79 -12.54
N ASP A 101 -11.97 -4.31 -13.72
CA ASP A 101 -11.99 -5.74 -14.00
C ASP A 101 -10.91 -6.53 -13.23
N GLU A 102 -11.18 -7.81 -12.97
CA GLU A 102 -10.29 -8.66 -12.19
C GLU A 102 -8.89 -8.80 -12.80
N PRO A 103 -8.72 -8.96 -14.13
CA PRO A 103 -7.39 -8.94 -14.77
C PRO A 103 -6.58 -7.68 -14.47
N THR A 104 -7.17 -6.49 -14.64
CA THR A 104 -6.50 -5.21 -14.33
C THR A 104 -6.12 -5.10 -12.86
N ARG A 105 -7.04 -5.46 -11.94
CA ARG A 105 -6.78 -5.47 -10.49
C ARG A 105 -5.66 -6.45 -10.11
N SER A 106 -5.69 -7.65 -10.67
CA SER A 106 -4.68 -8.69 -10.44
C SER A 106 -3.30 -8.29 -10.97
N LEU A 107 -3.25 -7.70 -12.17
CA LEU A 107 -2.00 -7.17 -12.75
C LEU A 107 -1.36 -6.12 -11.82
N SER A 108 -2.16 -5.22 -11.26
CA SER A 108 -1.69 -4.25 -10.26
C SER A 108 -1.00 -4.92 -9.07
N GLY A 109 -1.61 -5.98 -8.52
CA GLY A 109 -1.04 -6.77 -7.44
C GLY A 109 0.25 -7.50 -7.83
N LEU A 110 0.36 -7.99 -9.07
CA LEU A 110 1.56 -8.65 -9.57
C LEU A 110 2.74 -7.69 -9.76
N ILE A 111 2.48 -6.47 -10.23
CA ILE A 111 3.48 -5.39 -10.28
C ILE A 111 3.95 -5.06 -8.86
N LEU A 112 3.01 -4.87 -7.93
CA LEU A 112 3.33 -4.61 -6.53
C LEU A 112 4.20 -5.71 -5.92
N LYS A 113 3.89 -6.99 -6.22
CA LYS A 113 4.68 -8.13 -5.76
C LYS A 113 6.12 -8.05 -6.27
N ASN A 114 6.33 -7.66 -7.52
CA ASN A 114 7.68 -7.50 -8.07
C ASN A 114 8.43 -6.36 -7.36
N ASN A 115 7.75 -5.25 -7.06
CA ASN A 115 8.32 -4.14 -6.31
C ASN A 115 8.70 -4.55 -4.87
N VAL A 116 7.83 -5.25 -4.17
CA VAL A 116 8.15 -5.85 -2.85
C VAL A 116 9.37 -6.74 -2.97
N LYS A 117 9.39 -7.67 -3.95
CA LYS A 117 10.51 -8.60 -4.13
C LYS A 117 11.86 -7.88 -4.31
N ALA A 118 11.87 -6.77 -5.05
CA ALA A 118 13.08 -6.02 -5.40
C ALA A 118 13.49 -4.97 -4.36
N HIS A 119 12.53 -4.32 -3.70
CA HIS A 119 12.74 -3.05 -2.98
C HIS A 119 12.09 -2.99 -1.59
N PHE A 120 11.63 -4.11 -1.03
CA PHE A 120 10.88 -4.10 0.25
C PHE A 120 11.53 -3.28 1.37
N HIS A 121 12.84 -3.42 1.59
CA HIS A 121 13.55 -2.71 2.66
C HIS A 121 13.64 -1.19 2.46
N ASN A 122 13.36 -0.71 1.24
CA ASN A 122 13.35 0.72 0.92
C ASN A 122 11.95 1.33 1.10
N PHE A 123 10.93 0.52 1.42
CA PHE A 123 9.58 1.03 1.59
C PHE A 123 9.46 1.76 2.93
N PRO A 124 8.88 2.97 2.95
CA PRO A 124 8.53 3.63 4.20
C PRO A 124 7.55 2.75 5.00
N ASN A 125 7.67 2.77 6.33
CA ASN A 125 6.82 1.96 7.21
C ASN A 125 5.32 2.19 6.94
N GLY A 126 4.89 3.43 6.72
CA GLY A 126 3.49 3.75 6.39
C GLY A 126 2.97 3.05 5.14
N VAL A 127 3.80 2.92 4.09
CA VAL A 127 3.45 2.19 2.86
C VAL A 127 3.34 0.70 3.15
N THR A 128 4.32 0.14 3.86
CA THR A 128 4.34 -1.28 4.21
C THR A 128 3.14 -1.66 5.07
N ASP A 129 2.81 -0.85 6.08
CA ASP A 129 1.69 -1.10 6.98
C ASP A 129 0.34 -0.97 6.26
N PHE A 130 0.22 0.00 5.34
CA PHE A 130 -0.96 0.12 4.49
C PHE A 130 -1.15 -1.12 3.61
N ILE A 131 -0.09 -1.59 2.94
CA ILE A 131 -0.16 -2.80 2.11
C ILE A 131 -0.52 -4.03 2.95
N LYS A 132 0.12 -4.20 4.11
CA LYS A 132 -0.16 -5.32 5.04
C LYS A 132 -1.63 -5.32 5.48
N SER A 133 -2.15 -4.17 5.90
CA SER A 133 -3.54 -4.00 6.32
C SER A 133 -4.51 -4.35 5.19
N GLU A 134 -4.29 -3.81 3.99
CA GLU A 134 -5.14 -4.09 2.83
C GLU A 134 -5.11 -5.55 2.41
N CYS A 135 -3.95 -6.22 2.46
CA CYS A 135 -3.85 -7.65 2.20
C CYS A 135 -4.67 -8.49 3.21
N LEU A 136 -4.52 -8.22 4.51
CA LEU A 136 -5.25 -8.96 5.55
C LEU A 136 -6.77 -8.76 5.48
N ASN A 137 -7.21 -7.58 5.06
CA ASN A 137 -8.64 -7.25 4.92
C ASN A 137 -9.27 -7.84 3.64
N ASN A 138 -8.47 -8.27 2.66
CA ASN A 138 -8.96 -8.74 1.35
C ASN A 138 -8.53 -10.17 1.00
N ILE A 139 -8.04 -10.93 1.98
CA ILE A 139 -7.69 -12.35 1.78
C ILE A 139 -8.92 -13.21 1.40
N GLY A 140 -10.10 -12.81 1.88
CA GLY A 140 -11.39 -13.42 1.54
C GLY A 140 -12.15 -12.74 0.39
N ASP A 141 -11.46 -12.09 -0.56
CA ASP A 141 -12.14 -11.48 -1.73
C ASP A 141 -13.01 -12.53 -2.45
N SER A 142 -14.18 -12.15 -2.99
CA SER A 142 -15.07 -13.09 -3.68
C SER A 142 -14.46 -13.69 -4.95
N SER A 143 -13.49 -12.99 -5.57
CA SER A 143 -12.81 -13.43 -6.78
C SER A 143 -11.63 -14.36 -6.45
N PRO A 144 -11.62 -15.61 -6.98
CA PRO A 144 -10.48 -16.50 -6.80
C PRO A 144 -9.16 -15.94 -7.32
N LEU A 145 -9.21 -15.15 -8.42
CA LEU A 145 -8.02 -14.51 -8.99
C LEU A 145 -7.44 -13.47 -8.03
N ILE A 146 -8.30 -12.63 -7.45
CA ILE A 146 -7.86 -11.60 -6.50
C ILE A 146 -7.33 -12.24 -5.21
N ARG A 147 -8.01 -13.27 -4.68
CA ARG A 147 -7.52 -14.03 -3.52
C ARG A 147 -6.14 -14.62 -3.76
N ALA A 148 -5.93 -15.25 -4.91
CA ALA A 148 -4.62 -15.81 -5.27
C ALA A 148 -3.54 -14.72 -5.29
N THR A 149 -3.83 -13.57 -5.88
CA THR A 149 -2.89 -12.44 -5.94
C THR A 149 -2.60 -11.83 -4.57
N VAL A 150 -3.61 -11.69 -3.69
CA VAL A 150 -3.42 -11.25 -2.30
C VAL A 150 -2.59 -12.26 -1.52
N GLY A 151 -2.85 -13.57 -1.66
CA GLY A 151 -2.04 -14.61 -1.03
C GLY A 151 -0.58 -14.61 -1.49
N ILE A 152 -0.34 -14.37 -2.78
CA ILE A 152 1.01 -14.19 -3.33
C ILE A 152 1.70 -12.97 -2.71
N LEU A 153 0.99 -11.86 -2.53
CA LEU A 153 1.54 -10.67 -1.87
C LEU A 153 1.88 -10.94 -0.40
N ILE A 154 0.97 -11.55 0.35
CA ILE A 154 1.18 -11.90 1.77
C ILE A 154 2.44 -12.77 1.92
N THR A 155 2.54 -13.85 1.14
CA THR A 155 3.69 -14.77 1.20
C THR A 155 4.99 -14.08 0.78
N THR A 156 4.94 -13.19 -0.20
CA THR A 156 6.13 -12.41 -0.63
C THR A 156 6.58 -11.45 0.46
N ILE A 157 5.66 -10.70 1.09
CA ILE A 157 5.97 -9.78 2.19
C ILE A 157 6.53 -10.53 3.39
N ALA A 158 5.90 -11.64 3.79
CA ALA A 158 6.38 -12.47 4.90
C ALA A 158 7.78 -13.05 4.63
N SER A 159 8.05 -13.44 3.39
CA SER A 159 9.37 -13.95 2.98
C SER A 159 10.44 -12.86 2.93
N LYS A 160 10.10 -11.65 2.47
CA LYS A 160 11.07 -10.55 2.31
C LYS A 160 11.30 -9.72 3.56
N GLY A 161 10.24 -9.51 4.34
CA GLY A 161 10.26 -8.71 5.55
C GLY A 161 10.51 -9.47 6.83
N GLU A 162 10.65 -10.79 6.77
CA GLU A 162 10.67 -11.71 7.91
C GLU A 162 9.34 -11.74 8.66
N LEU A 163 8.88 -12.95 9.00
CA LEU A 163 7.59 -13.15 9.66
C LEU A 163 7.49 -12.44 11.01
N GLN A 164 8.60 -12.32 11.74
CA GLN A 164 8.68 -11.63 13.03
C GLN A 164 8.36 -10.13 12.95
N ASN A 165 8.56 -9.50 11.78
CA ASN A 165 8.22 -8.11 11.54
C ASN A 165 6.76 -7.93 11.07
N TRP A 166 5.96 -8.99 11.12
CA TRP A 166 4.53 -8.97 10.86
C TRP A 166 3.75 -9.83 11.87
N PRO A 167 3.75 -9.45 13.16
CA PRO A 167 3.19 -10.27 14.23
C PRO A 167 1.67 -10.50 14.11
N GLU A 168 0.96 -9.60 13.41
CA GLU A 168 -0.48 -9.67 13.21
C GLU A 168 -0.91 -10.72 12.16
N LEU A 169 0.02 -11.21 11.33
CA LEU A 169 -0.30 -12.10 10.21
C LEU A 169 -0.86 -13.45 10.70
N LEU A 170 -0.11 -14.17 11.54
CA LEU A 170 -0.53 -15.51 11.98
C LEU A 170 -1.84 -15.50 12.78
N PRO A 171 -2.02 -14.61 13.79
CA PRO A 171 -3.29 -14.55 14.51
C PRO A 171 -4.48 -14.26 13.58
N LYS A 172 -4.29 -13.38 12.59
CA LYS A 172 -5.34 -13.06 11.62
C LYS A 172 -5.67 -14.25 10.72
N LEU A 173 -4.67 -14.98 10.22
CA LEU A 173 -4.88 -16.18 9.42
C LEU A 173 -5.59 -17.27 10.21
N CYS A 174 -5.21 -17.51 11.47
CA CYS A 174 -5.91 -18.48 12.32
C CYS A 174 -7.38 -18.09 12.55
N SER A 175 -7.65 -16.81 12.84
CA SER A 175 -9.02 -16.31 12.97
C SER A 175 -9.86 -16.47 11.70
N LEU A 176 -9.24 -16.46 10.53
CA LEU A 176 -9.95 -16.65 9.25
C LEU A 176 -10.29 -18.12 8.99
N LEU A 177 -9.48 -19.06 9.49
CA LEU A 177 -9.81 -20.50 9.42
C LEU A 177 -11.06 -20.85 10.25
N ASP A 178 -11.34 -20.07 11.30
CA ASP A 178 -12.52 -20.23 12.15
C ASP A 178 -13.76 -19.49 11.59
N SER A 179 -13.62 -18.81 10.44
CA SER A 179 -14.68 -18.05 9.79
C SER A 179 -15.72 -18.96 9.13
N GLU A 180 -16.99 -18.56 9.16
CA GLU A 180 -18.06 -19.23 8.39
C GLU A 180 -18.07 -18.83 6.90
N ASP A 181 -17.30 -17.80 6.50
CA ASP A 181 -17.17 -17.40 5.09
C ASP A 181 -16.28 -18.40 4.35
N TYR A 182 -16.86 -19.10 3.37
CA TYR A 182 -16.15 -20.05 2.51
C TYR A 182 -14.98 -19.41 1.73
N ASN A 183 -14.99 -18.08 1.54
CA ASN A 183 -13.95 -17.39 0.78
C ASN A 183 -12.71 -17.04 1.61
N THR A 184 -12.76 -17.09 2.94
CA THR A 184 -11.65 -16.81 3.86
C THR A 184 -10.91 -18.07 4.27
#